data_AF-A0A936NML5-F1
#
_entry.id   AF-A0A936NML5-F1
#
_cell.length_a   1.000
_cell.length_b   1.000
_cell.length_c   1.000
_cell.angle_alpha   90.00
_cell.angle_beta   90.00
_cell.angle_gamma   90.00
#
_symmetry.space_group_name_H-M   'P 1'
#
loop_
_entity.id
_entity.type
_entity.pdbx_description
1 polymer ?
#
loop_
_entity_poly.entity_id
_entity_poly.type
_entity_poly.pdbx_seq_one_letter_code
_entity_poly.pdbx_strand_id
1 'polypeptide(L)'
;MAGYGNDLENTLVGGRANNVLDGGLGADTMSGGVGDDIYIVDDVNDRVIEQTDEGIDMVQSTASYTLSEHVENLTLLGIPPSMRPATR
;
A
#
# COMPACT_ATOMS: atom_id res chain seq x y z
N MET A 1 -4.27 13.92 0.33
CA MET A 1 -4.24 13.98 1.82
C MET A 1 -3.63 12.67 2.35
N ALA A 2 -3.18 12.60 3.61
CA ALA A 2 -2.60 11.37 4.15
C ALA A 2 -3.59 10.60 5.05
N GLY A 3 -3.61 9.27 4.92
CA GLY A 3 -4.32 8.34 5.80
C GLY A 3 -3.35 7.31 6.35
N TYR A 4 -3.46 7.01 7.65
CA TYR A 4 -2.56 6.08 8.35
C TYR A 4 -3.40 5.07 9.13
N GLY A 5 -3.08 3.80 8.98
CA GLY A 5 -3.58 2.75 9.85
C GLY A 5 -2.73 2.58 11.10
N ASN A 6 -2.89 1.43 11.73
CA ASN A 6 -2.26 1.00 12.99
C ASN A 6 -2.23 -0.53 13.00
N ASP A 7 -1.68 -1.16 14.04
CA ASP A 7 -1.46 -2.61 14.20
C ASP A 7 -2.70 -3.55 14.10
N LEU A 8 -3.86 -3.06 13.68
CA LEU A 8 -5.10 -3.81 13.45
C LEU A 8 -5.49 -3.76 11.97
N GLU A 9 -6.40 -4.64 11.56
CA GLU A 9 -7.01 -4.57 10.23
C GLU A 9 -7.80 -3.25 10.06
N ASN A 10 -7.36 -2.38 9.14
CA ASN A 10 -7.96 -1.10 8.86
C ASN A 10 -8.53 -1.04 7.43
N THR A 11 -9.52 -0.17 7.25
CA THR A 11 -10.01 0.23 5.94
C THR A 11 -9.74 1.71 5.76
N LEU A 12 -8.84 2.05 4.84
CA LEU A 12 -8.47 3.41 4.52
C LEU A 12 -9.10 3.79 3.18
N VAL A 13 -9.83 4.91 3.18
CA VAL A 13 -10.50 5.43 1.99
C VAL A 13 -10.06 6.87 1.76
N GLY A 14 -9.48 7.12 0.59
CA GLY A 14 -9.11 8.43 0.08
C GLY A 14 -10.30 9.20 -0.50
N GLY A 15 -10.05 10.02 -1.51
CA GLY A 15 -11.04 10.94 -2.05
C GLY A 15 -10.83 11.29 -3.51
N ARG A 16 -10.78 12.58 -3.82
CA ARG A 16 -10.66 13.12 -5.19
C ARG A 16 -9.34 13.84 -5.44
N ALA A 17 -8.37 13.64 -4.57
CA ALA A 17 -7.10 14.34 -4.61
C ALA A 17 -6.01 13.36 -4.23
N ASN A 18 -4.81 13.58 -4.77
CA ASN A 18 -3.64 12.76 -4.52
C ASN A 18 -3.46 12.44 -3.03
N ASN A 19 -3.58 11.17 -2.70
CA ASN A 19 -3.60 10.58 -1.39
C ASN A 19 -2.32 9.80 -1.13
N VAL A 20 -1.91 9.77 0.14
CA VAL A 20 -0.89 8.83 0.62
C VAL A 20 -1.56 8.00 1.69
N LEU A 21 -1.74 6.71 1.44
CA LEU A 21 -2.35 5.77 2.36
C LEU A 21 -1.29 4.78 2.85
N ASP A 22 -1.06 4.78 4.16
CA ASP A 22 -0.14 3.88 4.84
C ASP A 22 -0.93 2.94 5.74
N GLY A 23 -0.97 1.65 5.41
CA GLY A 23 -1.67 0.64 6.21
C GLY A 23 -1.11 0.56 7.63
N GLY A 24 0.21 0.76 7.77
CA GLY A 24 0.91 0.33 8.97
C GLY A 24 0.87 -1.19 9.11
N LEU A 25 1.11 -1.68 10.33
CA LEU A 25 1.07 -3.11 10.61
C LEU A 25 -0.38 -3.64 10.54
N GLY A 26 -0.60 -4.86 10.04
CA GLY A 26 -1.95 -5.44 10.02
C GLY A 26 -2.24 -6.08 8.68
N ALA A 27 -3.51 -6.37 8.40
CA ALA A 27 -3.95 -6.76 7.06
C ALA A 27 -4.98 -5.74 6.60
N ASP A 28 -4.53 -4.75 5.83
CA ASP A 28 -5.31 -3.56 5.54
C ASP A 28 -5.98 -3.59 4.17
N THR A 29 -7.03 -2.79 4.02
CA THR A 29 -7.63 -2.50 2.73
C THR A 29 -7.58 -1.00 2.47
N MET A 30 -6.92 -0.60 1.39
CA MET A 30 -6.70 0.80 1.03
C MET A 30 -7.30 1.07 -0.35
N SER A 31 -8.06 2.17 -0.46
CA SER A 31 -8.60 2.68 -1.73
C SER A 31 -8.43 4.19 -1.75
N GLY A 32 -7.76 4.74 -2.76
CA GLY A 32 -7.41 6.16 -2.81
C GLY A 32 -8.43 6.98 -3.60
N GLY A 33 -9.06 6.38 -4.59
CA GLY A 33 -10.06 7.03 -5.42
C GLY A 33 -9.41 7.95 -6.45
N VAL A 34 -10.11 9.01 -6.87
CA VAL A 34 -9.59 9.86 -7.95
C VAL A 34 -8.34 10.64 -7.48
N GLY A 35 -7.27 10.60 -8.25
CA GLY A 35 -6.00 11.27 -7.98
C GLY A 35 -4.82 10.35 -8.27
N ASP A 36 -3.61 10.89 -8.34
CA ASP A 36 -2.41 10.06 -8.39
C ASP A 36 -2.00 9.71 -6.95
N ASP A 37 -2.29 8.50 -6.51
CA ASP A 37 -2.21 8.07 -5.12
C ASP A 37 -0.98 7.17 -4.84
N ILE A 38 -0.57 7.16 -3.58
CA ILE A 38 0.54 6.35 -3.07
C ILE A 38 0.03 5.43 -1.97
N TYR A 39 0.28 4.13 -2.12
CA TYR A 39 -0.03 3.09 -1.13
C TYR A 39 1.25 2.55 -0.53
N ILE A 40 1.36 2.54 0.79
CA ILE A 40 2.46 1.90 1.52
C ILE A 40 1.96 0.55 2.02
N VAL A 41 2.54 -0.53 1.46
CA VAL A 41 2.19 -1.92 1.77
C VAL A 41 3.34 -2.59 2.51
N ASP A 42 3.13 -2.96 3.76
CA ASP A 42 4.14 -3.61 4.61
C ASP A 42 3.78 -5.04 5.05
N ASP A 43 2.51 -5.45 4.88
CA ASP A 43 2.06 -6.83 5.07
C ASP A 43 1.65 -7.47 3.73
N VAL A 44 1.90 -8.77 3.60
CA VAL A 44 1.53 -9.53 2.38
C VAL A 44 0.03 -9.69 2.20
N ASN A 45 -0.75 -9.43 3.24
CA ASN A 45 -2.21 -9.49 3.23
C ASN A 45 -2.86 -8.12 3.00
N ASP A 46 -2.08 -7.04 2.88
CA ASP A 46 -2.62 -5.75 2.47
C ASP A 46 -3.20 -5.79 1.07
N ARG A 47 -4.27 -5.02 0.86
CA ARG A 47 -5.01 -4.95 -0.39
C ARG A 47 -5.15 -3.51 -0.83
N VAL A 48 -4.71 -3.22 -2.05
CA VAL A 48 -4.99 -1.96 -2.74
C VAL A 48 -6.14 -2.17 -3.71
N ILE A 49 -7.13 -1.27 -3.69
CA ILE A 49 -8.32 -1.30 -4.54
C ILE A 49 -8.43 0.03 -5.27
N GLU A 50 -8.26 -0.01 -6.59
CA GLU A 50 -8.39 1.12 -7.51
C GLU A 50 -9.29 0.77 -8.69
N GLN A 51 -9.93 1.80 -9.26
CA GLN A 51 -10.83 1.66 -10.41
C GLN A 51 -10.26 2.30 -11.68
N THR A 52 -10.87 1.97 -12.81
CA THR A 52 -10.51 2.58 -14.09
C THR A 52 -10.73 4.10 -14.06
N ASP A 53 -9.79 4.84 -14.67
CA ASP A 53 -9.79 6.30 -14.81
C ASP A 53 -9.71 7.08 -13.47
N GLU A 54 -9.17 6.48 -12.41
CA GLU A 54 -8.96 7.15 -11.12
C GLU A 54 -7.60 7.86 -11.01
N GLY A 55 -6.55 7.42 -11.69
CA GLY A 55 -5.25 8.11 -11.63
C GLY A 55 -4.10 7.37 -12.29
N ILE A 56 -2.88 7.84 -12.00
CA ILE A 56 -1.64 7.06 -12.15
C ILE A 56 -1.08 6.78 -10.75
N ASP A 57 -1.23 5.54 -10.33
CA ASP A 57 -1.04 5.17 -8.93
C ASP A 57 0.27 4.43 -8.68
N MET A 58 0.72 4.46 -7.43
CA MET A 58 1.99 3.87 -7.00
C MET A 58 1.80 3.04 -5.73
N VAL A 59 2.21 1.77 -5.78
CA VAL A 59 2.50 1.00 -4.56
C VAL A 59 3.98 1.09 -4.22
N GLN A 60 4.28 1.44 -2.97
CA GLN A 60 5.58 1.26 -2.35
C GLN A 60 5.48 0.11 -1.36
N SER A 61 6.25 -0.96 -1.56
CA SER A 61 6.15 -2.14 -0.71
C SER A 61 7.47 -2.62 -0.14
N THR A 62 7.46 -2.94 1.15
CA THR A 62 8.53 -3.68 1.85
C THR A 62 8.21 -5.19 1.94
N ALA A 63 6.96 -5.57 1.70
CA ALA A 63 6.49 -6.94 1.56
C ALA A 63 6.64 -7.47 0.13
N SER A 64 6.40 -8.77 -0.06
CA SER A 64 6.18 -9.31 -1.40
C SER A 64 4.81 -8.85 -1.89
N TYR A 65 4.77 -8.17 -3.04
CA TYR A 65 3.55 -7.59 -3.57
C TYR A 65 3.41 -7.88 -5.06
N THR A 66 2.18 -8.19 -5.49
CA THR A 66 1.80 -8.24 -6.90
C THR A 66 0.96 -7.01 -7.19
N LEU A 67 1.31 -6.28 -8.25
CA LEU A 67 0.60 -5.06 -8.63
C LEU A 67 -0.89 -5.36 -8.83
N SER A 68 -1.73 -4.60 -8.13
CA SER A 68 -3.18 -4.72 -8.21
C SER A 68 -3.70 -4.14 -9.52
N GLU A 69 -4.92 -4.52 -9.92
CA GLU A 69 -5.57 -3.92 -11.09
C GLU A 69 -5.67 -2.39 -10.93
N HIS A 70 -5.51 -1.67 -12.03
CA HIS A 70 -5.56 -0.19 -12.10
C HIS A 70 -4.51 0.54 -11.25
N VAL A 71 -3.44 -0.13 -10.84
CA VAL A 71 -2.24 0.54 -10.31
C VAL A 71 -1.12 0.40 -11.33
N GLU A 72 -0.46 1.51 -11.66
CA GLU A 72 0.49 1.56 -12.77
C GLU A 72 1.93 1.29 -12.34
N ASN A 73 2.27 1.65 -11.10
CA ASN A 73 3.65 1.63 -10.62
C ASN A 73 3.81 0.81 -9.35
N LEU A 74 4.89 0.03 -9.29
CA LEU A 74 5.34 -0.68 -8.09
C LEU A 74 6.82 -0.38 -7.82
N THR A 75 7.12 0.09 -6.62
CA THR A 75 8.47 0.14 -6.08
C THR A 75 8.60 -0.86 -4.94
N LEU A 76 9.41 -1.91 -5.13
CA LEU A 76 9.81 -2.84 -4.06
C LEU A 76 11.03 -2.27 -3.34
N LEU A 77 10.81 -1.75 -2.13
CA LEU A 77 11.85 -1.16 -1.28
C LEU A 77 12.70 -2.25 -0.59
N GLY A 78 12.22 -3.50 -0.61
CA GLY A 78 12.85 -4.65 0.01
C GLY A 78 12.50 -4.81 1.49
N ILE A 79 12.62 -6.03 1.99
CA ILE A 79 12.48 -6.33 3.41
C ILE A 79 13.63 -5.68 4.20
N PRO A 80 13.36 -5.00 5.34
CA PRO A 80 14.42 -4.45 6.17
C PRO A 80 15.42 -5.57 6.57
N PRO A 81 16.74 -5.30 6.52
CA PRO A 81 17.79 -6.33 6.62
C PRO A 81 17.87 -7.11 7.96
N SER A 82 16.99 -6.86 8.93
CA SER A 82 16.93 -7.56 10.21
C SER A 82 16.14 -8.88 10.21
N MET A 83 15.56 -9.33 9.09
CA MET A 83 14.84 -10.61 9.00
C MET A 83 15.67 -11.78 8.45
N ARG A 84 16.99 -11.64 8.27
CA ARG A 84 17.82 -12.83 8.07
C ARG A 84 17.77 -13.65 9.37
N PRO A 85 17.28 -14.91 9.37
CA PRO A 85 17.40 -15.74 10.56
C PRO A 85 18.88 -15.76 10.91
N ALA A 86 19.21 -15.39 12.15
CA ALA A 86 20.54 -15.58 12.68
C ALA A 86 20.85 -17.08 12.53
N THR A 87 21.61 -17.44 11.50
CA THR A 87 22.15 -18.78 11.38
C THR A 87 23.00 -19.00 12.62
N ARG A 88 22.61 -20.04 13.36
CA ARG A 88 23.17 -20.49 14.64
C ARG A 88 24.69 -20.65 14.63
#